data_AF-W4QQS2-F1
#
_entry.id   AF-W4QQS2-F1
#
_cell.length_a   1.000
_cell.length_b   1.000
_cell.length_c   1.000
_cell.angle_alpha   90.00
_cell.angle_beta   90.00
_cell.angle_gamma   90.00
#
_symmetry.space_group_name_H-M   'P 1'
#
loop_
_entity.id
_entity.type
_entity.pdbx_description
1 polymer ?
#
loop_
_entity_poly.entity_id
_entity_poly.type
_entity_poly.pdbx_seq_one_letter_code
_entity_poly.pdbx_strand_id
1 'polypeptide(L)'
;MNKQLSLLYVPQTRVFQTFIIALMTIMVFSGFANGVSAERPNVKTIYHIYIDNEHIGTLLDDQPVYQYMTELLDSTKGQYSDVSLQVAEEVRVLPEFVFTEIEEDQSVLDSLEEQLTVQAEVTALMLGEEAIIHLASKKEAKQVIQDLITQYVDEETYSQFIEEEKNVDALEIGETIFTDISLTEELVEKEVLASPQDILTVEEAVNKLTKGVLEEQTYTVKEGDVLGTIADNHNLSTSNY
;
A
#
# COMPACT_ATOMS: atom_id res chain seq x y z
N MET A 1 -14.50 17.28 50.40
CA MET A 1 -14.29 15.82 50.23
C MET A 1 -15.36 15.35 49.26
N ASN A 2 -15.11 14.92 48.02
CA ASN A 2 -13.87 14.57 47.34
C ASN A 2 -13.83 15.19 45.93
N LYS A 3 -12.59 15.44 45.53
CA LYS A 3 -12.10 16.07 44.32
C LYS A 3 -12.30 15.18 43.08
N GLN A 4 -12.48 15.86 41.95
CA GLN A 4 -12.26 15.47 40.56
C GLN A 4 -11.36 14.25 40.30
N LEU A 5 -11.73 13.48 39.26
CA LEU A 5 -10.79 12.91 38.29
C LEU A 5 -11.44 12.96 36.90
N SER A 6 -11.09 14.02 36.17
CA SER A 6 -11.16 14.11 34.71
C SER A 6 -9.81 13.72 34.12
N LEU A 7 -9.84 13.30 32.85
CA LEU A 7 -8.74 13.25 31.86
C LEU A 7 -7.75 12.07 31.95
N LEU A 8 -7.86 11.18 30.96
CA LEU A 8 -6.87 11.12 29.86
C LEU A 8 -7.47 10.39 28.66
N TYR A 9 -8.12 11.18 27.81
CA TYR A 9 -8.34 10.86 26.41
C TYR A 9 -6.97 10.97 25.72
N VAL A 10 -6.43 9.86 25.25
CA VAL A 10 -5.18 9.85 24.48
C VAL A 10 -5.57 9.89 23.01
N PRO A 11 -5.30 10.98 22.26
CA PRO A 11 -5.54 11.00 20.83
C PRO A 11 -4.61 9.99 20.16
N GLN A 12 -5.19 9.12 19.32
CA GLN A 12 -4.48 8.17 18.48
C GLN A 12 -3.75 8.94 17.37
N THR A 13 -2.64 9.57 17.73
CA THR A 13 -1.71 10.15 16.76
C THR A 13 -0.89 9.03 16.16
N ARG A 14 -1.07 8.82 14.85
CA ARG A 14 -0.13 8.20 13.90
C ARG A 14 0.94 7.33 14.56
N VAL A 15 0.60 6.07 14.78
CA VAL A 15 1.61 5.03 15.00
C VAL A 15 2.24 4.77 13.64
N PHE A 16 3.19 5.64 13.31
CA PHE A 16 4.25 5.38 12.35
C PHE A 16 4.75 3.97 12.69
N GLN A 17 4.57 3.00 11.79
CA GLN A 17 5.21 1.70 11.92
C GLN A 17 6.71 1.95 11.77
N THR A 18 7.34 2.35 12.87
CA THR A 18 8.78 2.36 12.98
C THR A 18 9.19 0.91 12.87
N PHE A 19 9.76 0.54 11.72
CA PHE A 19 10.68 -0.58 11.62
C PHE A 19 11.66 -0.46 12.79
N ILE A 20 11.50 -1.32 13.79
CA ILE A 20 12.51 -1.49 14.82
C ILE A 20 13.63 -2.28 14.14
N ILE A 21 14.53 -1.57 13.47
CA ILE A 21 15.88 -2.06 13.26
C ILE A 21 16.54 -1.97 14.63
N ALA A 22 16.44 -3.06 15.40
CA ALA A 22 17.15 -3.20 16.67
C ALA A 22 18.65 -3.33 16.37
N LEU A 23 19.33 -2.21 16.11
CA LEU A 23 20.77 -2.14 16.12
C LEU A 23 21.24 -2.20 17.58
N MET A 24 21.32 -3.42 18.15
CA MET A 24 22.03 -3.64 19.40
C MET A 24 23.52 -3.34 19.18
N THR A 25 23.89 -2.08 19.40
CA THR A 25 25.28 -1.70 19.58
C THR A 25 25.76 -2.25 20.92
N ILE A 26 26.27 -3.48 20.90
CA ILE A 26 27.05 -4.03 22.00
C ILE A 26 28.34 -3.20 22.06
N MET A 27 28.39 -2.24 22.99
CA MET A 27 29.66 -1.62 23.40
C MET A 27 30.56 -2.73 23.95
N VAL A 28 31.50 -3.19 23.14
CA VAL A 28 32.57 -4.07 23.59
C VAL A 28 33.45 -3.24 24.53
N PHE A 29 33.32 -3.52 25.83
CA PHE A 29 34.20 -3.04 26.87
C PHE A 29 35.63 -3.52 26.56
N SER A 30 36.46 -2.65 25.99
CA SER A 30 37.87 -2.91 25.75
C SER A 30 38.64 -2.87 27.08
N GLY A 31 38.56 -3.97 27.82
CA GLY A 31 39.35 -4.26 29.01
C GLY A 31 40.43 -5.29 28.71
N PHE A 32 41.68 -4.89 28.92
CA PHE A 32 42.93 -5.67 29.00
C PHE A 32 42.80 -7.21 29.14
N ALA A 33 43.50 -7.93 28.27
CA ALA A 33 44.15 -9.21 28.63
C ALA A 33 45.45 -9.39 27.84
N ASN A 34 46.58 -9.21 28.54
CA ASN A 34 47.88 -9.66 28.09
C ASN A 34 47.92 -11.20 28.11
N GLY A 35 48.30 -11.81 26.99
CA GLY A 35 49.00 -13.09 26.89
C GLY A 35 48.38 -14.35 27.51
N VAL A 36 47.62 -15.10 26.72
CA VAL A 36 47.72 -16.57 26.57
C VAL A 36 47.19 -16.92 25.17
N SER A 37 48.03 -17.48 24.29
CA SER A 37 47.57 -18.05 23.01
C SER A 37 47.00 -19.43 23.28
N ALA A 38 45.75 -19.49 23.74
CA ALA A 38 44.95 -20.69 23.62
C ALA A 38 44.48 -20.78 22.16
N GLU A 39 44.69 -21.92 21.49
CA GLU A 39 44.00 -22.23 20.23
C GLU A 39 42.49 -22.02 20.48
N ARG A 40 41.95 -20.93 19.94
CA ARG A 40 40.51 -20.69 20.02
C ARG A 40 39.85 -21.81 19.22
N PRO A 41 38.83 -22.49 19.75
CA PRO A 41 38.02 -23.37 18.92
C PRO A 41 37.58 -22.58 17.68
N ASN A 42 37.66 -23.19 16.50
CA ASN A 42 37.28 -22.56 15.24
C ASN A 42 35.75 -22.39 15.21
N VAL A 43 35.26 -21.34 15.87
CA VAL A 43 33.84 -20.98 15.90
C VAL A 43 33.55 -20.17 14.64
N LYS A 44 32.64 -20.67 13.81
CA LYS A 44 32.10 -19.97 12.65
C LYS A 44 30.67 -19.50 12.97
N THR A 45 30.23 -18.43 12.34
CA THR A 45 28.82 -18.01 12.34
C THR A 45 28.18 -18.50 11.05
N ILE A 46 26.99 -19.08 11.15
CA ILE A 46 26.11 -19.37 10.02
C ILE A 46 24.82 -18.56 10.18
N TYR A 47 24.10 -18.36 9.08
CA TYR A 47 22.88 -17.58 9.03
C TYR A 47 21.75 -18.43 8.47
N HIS A 48 20.73 -18.67 9.27
CA HIS A 48 19.51 -19.35 8.84
C HIS A 48 18.55 -18.33 8.26
N ILE A 49 18.13 -18.55 7.02
CA ILE A 49 17.29 -17.64 6.27
C ILE A 49 15.86 -18.19 6.25
N TYR A 50 14.89 -17.32 6.53
CA TYR A 50 13.48 -17.65 6.50
C TYR A 50 12.70 -16.64 5.66
N ILE A 51 11.69 -17.13 4.94
CA ILE A 51 10.64 -16.33 4.28
C ILE A 51 9.31 -16.75 4.92
N ASP A 52 8.55 -15.81 5.46
CA ASP A 52 7.24 -16.08 6.10
C ASP A 52 7.26 -17.22 7.13
N ASN A 53 8.36 -17.30 7.90
CA ASN A 53 8.68 -18.34 8.88
C ASN A 53 9.01 -19.73 8.30
N GLU A 54 9.09 -19.90 6.99
CA GLU A 54 9.62 -21.10 6.34
C GLU A 54 11.15 -21.01 6.22
N HIS A 55 11.88 -22.03 6.67
CA HIS A 55 13.34 -22.08 6.55
C HIS A 55 13.73 -22.43 5.12
N ILE A 56 14.39 -21.50 4.43
CA ILE A 56 14.78 -21.67 3.02
C ILE A 56 16.24 -22.10 2.84
N GLY A 57 17.08 -21.99 3.87
CA GLY A 57 18.46 -22.46 3.80
C GLY A 57 19.41 -21.73 4.74
N THR A 58 20.70 -22.05 4.60
CA THR A 58 21.77 -21.55 5.46
C THR A 58 22.92 -20.96 4.63
N LEU A 59 23.42 -19.79 5.03
CA LEU A 59 24.57 -19.10 4.43
C LEU A 59 25.68 -18.86 5.46
N LEU A 60 26.93 -18.64 5.02
CA LEU A 60 28.03 -18.17 5.88
C LEU A 60 28.15 -16.65 5.92
N ASP A 61 27.46 -15.94 5.01
CA ASP A 61 27.36 -14.48 4.92
C ASP A 61 25.90 -14.07 4.68
N ASP A 62 25.42 -13.06 5.41
CA ASP A 62 24.07 -12.51 5.27
C ASP A 62 23.96 -11.36 4.28
N GLN A 63 25.09 -10.77 3.86
CA GLN A 63 25.11 -9.62 2.95
C GLN A 63 24.38 -9.88 1.62
N PRO A 64 24.50 -11.06 0.97
CA PRO A 64 23.80 -11.32 -0.29
C PRO A 64 22.27 -11.21 -0.16
N VAL A 65 21.69 -11.56 0.99
CA VAL A 65 20.25 -11.47 1.23
C VAL A 65 19.79 -10.02 1.23
N TYR A 66 20.47 -9.17 2.00
CA TYR A 66 20.14 -7.73 2.08
C TYR A 66 20.41 -6.99 0.77
N GLN A 67 21.47 -7.37 0.07
CA GLN A 67 21.77 -6.84 -1.25
C GLN A 67 20.66 -7.17 -2.25
N TYR A 68 20.23 -8.44 -2.30
CA TYR A 68 19.14 -8.87 -3.17
C TYR A 68 17.85 -8.08 -2.90
N MET A 69 17.43 -7.97 -1.64
CA MET A 69 16.23 -7.20 -1.28
C MET A 69 16.33 -5.72 -1.67
N THR A 70 17.51 -5.12 -1.53
CA THR A 70 17.74 -3.72 -1.93
C THR A 70 17.65 -3.56 -3.45
N GLU A 71 18.27 -4.47 -4.21
CA GLU A 71 18.22 -4.48 -5.67
C GLU A 71 16.79 -4.72 -6.20
N LEU A 72 16.02 -5.58 -5.54
CA LEU A 72 14.61 -5.82 -5.85
C LEU A 72 13.77 -4.54 -5.70
N LEU A 73 13.96 -3.80 -4.60
CA LEU A 73 13.26 -2.54 -4.37
C LEU A 73 13.73 -1.43 -5.33
N ASP A 74 15.03 -1.30 -5.55
CA ASP A 74 15.59 -0.26 -6.42
C ASP A 74 15.20 -0.46 -7.90
N SER A 75 15.19 -1.72 -8.37
CA SER A 75 14.74 -2.06 -9.73
C SER A 75 13.25 -1.79 -9.93
N THR A 76 12.42 -1.95 -8.89
CA THR A 76 10.99 -1.66 -8.93
C THR A 76 10.71 -0.16 -8.82
N LYS A 77 11.46 0.57 -7.99
CA LYS A 77 11.29 2.02 -7.77
C LYS A 77 11.40 2.86 -9.03
N GLY A 78 12.22 2.44 -9.99
CA GLY A 78 12.34 3.13 -11.29
C GLY A 78 11.01 3.26 -12.04
N GLN A 79 10.07 2.35 -11.80
CA GLN A 79 8.74 2.34 -12.41
C GLN A 79 7.68 3.05 -11.55
N TYR A 80 7.92 3.17 -10.23
CA TYR A 80 6.96 3.63 -9.23
C TYR A 80 7.61 4.63 -8.27
N SER A 81 8.14 5.75 -8.79
CA SER A 81 8.97 6.69 -8.01
C SER A 81 8.23 7.43 -6.88
N ASP A 82 6.90 7.51 -6.98
CA ASP A 82 6.07 8.39 -6.16
C ASP A 82 5.41 7.64 -4.99
N VAL A 83 5.71 6.36 -4.81
CA VAL A 83 5.17 5.52 -3.73
C VAL A 83 6.28 4.87 -2.90
N SER A 84 5.95 4.63 -1.63
CA SER A 84 6.80 3.88 -0.70
C SER A 84 6.68 2.40 -1.01
N LEU A 85 7.81 1.75 -1.30
CA LEU A 85 7.88 0.33 -1.67
C LEU A 85 8.53 -0.48 -0.55
N GLN A 86 8.04 -1.69 -0.36
CA GLN A 86 8.63 -2.67 0.55
C GLN A 86 8.48 -4.10 0.02
N VAL A 87 9.32 -5.00 0.52
CA VAL A 87 9.16 -6.44 0.27
C VAL A 87 7.86 -6.90 0.95
N ALA A 88 7.11 -7.76 0.27
CA ALA A 88 5.82 -8.21 0.77
C ALA A 88 5.96 -9.24 1.89
N GLU A 89 6.88 -10.17 1.70
CA GLU A 89 7.14 -11.31 2.57
C GLU A 89 8.08 -10.94 3.73
N GLU A 90 7.94 -11.62 4.86
CA GLU A 90 8.79 -11.43 6.03
C GLU A 90 10.10 -12.22 5.87
N VAL A 91 11.18 -11.53 5.54
CA VAL A 91 12.53 -12.14 5.51
C VAL A 91 13.21 -12.04 6.87
N ARG A 92 13.60 -13.19 7.43
CA ARG A 92 14.34 -13.26 8.69
C ARG A 92 15.69 -13.94 8.54
N VAL A 93 16.71 -13.31 9.10
CA VAL A 93 18.09 -13.80 9.15
C VAL A 93 18.46 -14.09 10.61
N LEU A 94 18.71 -15.35 10.95
CA LEU A 94 19.02 -15.77 12.32
C LEU A 94 20.46 -16.30 12.41
N PRO A 95 21.37 -15.62 13.13
CA PRO A 95 22.75 -16.08 13.29
C PRO A 95 22.86 -17.23 14.31
N GLU A 96 23.68 -18.24 13.99
CA GLU A 96 24.05 -19.34 14.89
C GLU A 96 25.57 -19.53 14.92
N PHE A 97 26.12 -19.77 16.12
CA PHE A 97 27.53 -20.13 16.30
C PHE A 97 27.73 -21.64 16.20
N VAL A 98 28.54 -22.09 15.24
CA VAL A 98 28.87 -23.51 15.04
C VAL A 98 30.36 -23.76 15.21
N PHE A 99 30.68 -24.97 15.66
CA PHE A 99 32.06 -25.45 15.83
C PHE A 99 32.51 -26.36 14.68
N THR A 100 31.60 -26.63 13.73
CA THR A 100 31.79 -27.53 12.60
C THR A 100 31.75 -26.76 11.28
N GLU A 101 32.36 -27.34 10.25
CA GLU A 101 32.18 -26.84 8.89
C GLU A 101 30.79 -27.19 8.39
N ILE A 102 30.09 -26.18 7.86
CA ILE A 102 28.75 -26.29 7.28
C ILE A 102 28.88 -25.81 5.83
N GLU A 103 28.16 -26.47 4.93
CA GLU A 103 28.07 -26.06 3.52
C GLU A 103 26.94 -25.04 3.35
N GLU A 104 27.19 -24.02 2.53
CA GLU A 104 26.16 -23.05 2.15
C GLU A 104 25.15 -23.64 1.19
N ASP A 105 23.89 -23.31 1.40
CA ASP A 105 22.85 -23.63 0.44
C ASP A 105 22.83 -22.58 -0.67
N GLN A 106 23.27 -23.00 -1.86
CA GLN A 106 23.33 -22.15 -3.04
C GLN A 106 21.92 -21.79 -3.58
N SER A 107 20.87 -22.51 -3.14
CA SER A 107 19.49 -22.28 -3.60
C SER A 107 18.75 -21.19 -2.81
N VAL A 108 19.38 -20.60 -1.79
CA VAL A 108 18.78 -19.52 -1.00
C VAL A 108 18.49 -18.29 -1.87
N LEU A 109 19.42 -17.90 -2.75
CA LEU A 109 19.20 -16.75 -3.63
C LEU A 109 18.11 -17.03 -4.67
N ASP A 110 18.07 -18.24 -5.22
CA ASP A 110 17.01 -18.67 -6.14
C ASP A 110 15.64 -18.61 -5.43
N SER A 111 15.58 -19.06 -4.16
CA SER A 111 14.35 -19.01 -3.35
C SER A 111 13.90 -17.57 -3.07
N LEU A 112 14.83 -16.64 -2.84
CA LEU A 112 14.49 -15.22 -2.69
C LEU A 112 13.94 -14.66 -4.02
N GLU A 113 14.52 -15.04 -5.15
CA GLU A 113 14.06 -14.60 -6.47
C GLU A 113 12.66 -15.13 -6.83
N GLU A 114 12.37 -16.37 -6.47
CA GLU A 114 11.07 -16.98 -6.76
C GLU A 114 9.95 -16.52 -5.83
N GLN A 115 10.28 -16.20 -4.57
CA GLN A 115 9.27 -15.98 -3.53
C GLN A 115 9.07 -14.52 -3.15
N LEU A 116 10.09 -13.66 -3.29
CA LEU A 116 9.95 -12.26 -2.87
C LEU A 116 9.19 -11.43 -3.91
N THR A 117 8.22 -10.69 -3.42
CA THR A 117 7.43 -9.74 -4.19
C THR A 117 7.51 -8.34 -3.58
N VAL A 118 7.10 -7.33 -4.36
CA VAL A 118 7.11 -5.93 -3.92
C VAL A 118 5.68 -5.44 -3.77
N GLN A 119 5.42 -4.78 -2.65
CA GLN A 119 4.17 -4.09 -2.37
C GLN A 119 4.43 -2.59 -2.17
N ALA A 120 3.43 -1.77 -2.49
CA ALA A 120 3.43 -0.33 -2.29
C ALA A 120 2.48 0.06 -1.16
N GLU A 121 2.88 1.04 -0.35
CA GLU A 121 1.97 1.75 0.54
C GLU A 121 1.13 2.73 -0.28
N VAL A 122 -0.18 2.53 -0.27
CA VAL A 122 -1.13 3.26 -1.12
C VAL A 122 -2.34 3.72 -0.33
N THR A 123 -3.12 4.64 -0.90
CA THR A 123 -4.45 4.98 -0.39
C THR A 123 -5.52 4.32 -1.25
N ALA A 124 -6.30 3.42 -0.64
CA ALA A 124 -7.48 2.83 -1.26
C ALA A 124 -8.71 3.72 -1.06
N LEU A 125 -9.58 3.77 -2.08
CA LEU A 125 -10.96 4.18 -1.91
C LEU A 125 -11.81 2.93 -1.67
N MET A 126 -12.40 2.86 -0.49
CA MET A 126 -13.22 1.73 -0.04
C MET A 126 -14.69 2.01 -0.30
N LEU A 127 -15.39 1.02 -0.84
CA LEU A 127 -16.85 0.97 -0.91
C LEU A 127 -17.32 -0.11 0.07
N GLY A 128 -17.77 0.31 1.25
CA GLY A 128 -17.97 -0.61 2.38
C GLY A 128 -16.65 -1.27 2.81
N GLU A 129 -16.55 -2.60 2.67
CA GLU A 129 -15.34 -3.36 3.01
C GLU A 129 -14.44 -3.65 1.80
N GLU A 130 -14.87 -3.31 0.57
CA GLU A 130 -14.15 -3.61 -0.66
C GLU A 130 -13.29 -2.43 -1.13
N ALA A 131 -12.00 -2.69 -1.42
CA ALA A 131 -11.11 -1.72 -2.03
C ALA A 131 -11.32 -1.69 -3.55
N ILE A 132 -11.92 -0.62 -4.06
CA ILE A 132 -12.29 -0.53 -5.49
C ILE A 132 -11.27 0.24 -6.34
N ILE A 133 -10.46 1.09 -5.70
CA ILE A 133 -9.43 1.93 -6.32
C ILE A 133 -8.21 1.97 -5.41
N HIS A 134 -7.01 1.86 -5.97
CA HIS A 134 -5.73 2.12 -5.29
C HIS A 134 -5.04 3.32 -5.93
N LEU A 135 -4.66 4.31 -5.12
CA LEU A 135 -4.01 5.54 -5.56
C LEU A 135 -2.71 5.75 -4.78
N ALA A 136 -1.74 6.40 -5.41
CA ALA A 136 -0.42 6.58 -4.81
C ALA A 136 -0.46 7.37 -3.50
N SER A 137 -1.45 8.25 -3.31
CA SER A 137 -1.53 9.10 -2.13
C SER A 137 -2.94 9.49 -1.73
N LYS A 138 -3.08 9.90 -0.47
CA LYS A 138 -4.31 10.51 0.06
C LYS A 138 -4.73 11.76 -0.71
N LYS A 139 -3.76 12.50 -1.24
CA LYS A 139 -4.02 13.68 -2.06
C LYS A 139 -4.74 13.28 -3.35
N GLU A 140 -4.27 12.23 -4.01
CA GLU A 140 -4.89 11.71 -5.24
C GLU A 140 -6.26 11.10 -4.97
N ALA A 141 -6.43 10.37 -3.86
CA ALA A 141 -7.74 9.88 -3.43
C ALA A 141 -8.79 11.00 -3.31
N LYS A 142 -8.42 12.12 -2.68
CA LYS A 142 -9.27 13.31 -2.60
C LYS A 142 -9.52 13.96 -3.95
N GLN A 143 -8.49 14.02 -4.80
CA GLN A 143 -8.63 14.56 -6.14
C GLN A 143 -9.63 13.74 -6.96
N VAL A 144 -9.58 12.41 -6.88
CA VAL A 144 -10.54 11.53 -7.56
C VAL A 144 -11.98 11.79 -7.11
N ILE A 145 -12.21 11.93 -5.79
CA ILE A 145 -13.55 12.25 -5.27
C ILE A 145 -14.02 13.62 -5.78
N GLN A 146 -13.14 14.62 -5.74
CA GLN A 146 -13.43 15.95 -6.27
C GLN A 146 -13.77 15.91 -7.76
N ASP A 147 -12.92 15.29 -8.59
CA ASP A 147 -13.10 15.18 -10.04
C ASP A 147 -14.34 14.36 -10.41
N LEU A 148 -14.75 13.42 -9.56
CA LEU A 148 -16.00 12.69 -9.71
C LEU A 148 -17.20 13.60 -9.46
N ILE A 149 -17.18 14.41 -8.39
CA ILE A 149 -18.28 15.32 -8.04
C ILE A 149 -18.38 16.46 -9.06
N THR A 150 -17.26 17.01 -9.52
CA THR A 150 -17.24 18.16 -10.43
C THR A 150 -17.67 17.83 -11.86
N GLN A 151 -17.89 16.56 -12.19
CA GLN A 151 -18.60 16.14 -13.40
C GLN A 151 -20.10 16.48 -13.38
N TYR A 152 -20.68 16.65 -12.17
CA TYR A 152 -22.12 16.86 -11.98
C TYR A 152 -22.45 18.18 -11.28
N VAL A 153 -21.48 18.80 -10.62
CA VAL A 153 -21.58 20.10 -9.96
C VAL A 153 -20.46 21.00 -10.48
N ASP A 154 -20.73 22.25 -10.78
CA ASP A 154 -19.67 23.16 -11.22
C ASP A 154 -18.60 23.37 -10.13
N GLU A 155 -17.35 23.55 -10.55
CA GLU A 155 -16.20 23.68 -9.63
C GLU A 155 -16.35 24.85 -8.65
N GLU A 156 -16.95 25.96 -9.10
CA GLU A 156 -17.20 27.13 -8.26
C GLU A 156 -18.16 26.78 -7.12
N THR A 157 -19.30 26.16 -7.45
CA THR A 157 -20.26 25.67 -6.47
C THR A 157 -19.65 24.65 -5.52
N TYR A 158 -18.86 23.69 -6.02
CA TYR A 158 -18.19 22.70 -5.18
C TYR A 158 -17.18 23.35 -4.24
N SER A 159 -16.40 24.31 -4.73
CA SER A 159 -15.45 25.09 -3.93
C SER A 159 -16.16 25.88 -2.82
N GLN A 160 -17.27 26.55 -3.16
CA GLN A 160 -18.13 27.21 -2.18
C GLN A 160 -18.76 26.23 -1.19
N PHE A 161 -18.94 24.95 -1.56
CA PHE A 161 -19.47 23.92 -0.68
C PHE A 161 -18.46 23.43 0.36
N ILE A 162 -17.21 23.21 -0.04
CA ILE A 162 -16.15 22.69 0.84
C ILE A 162 -15.52 23.74 1.76
N GLU A 163 -15.71 25.03 1.48
CA GLU A 163 -15.29 26.10 2.39
C GLU A 163 -16.12 26.06 3.70
N GLU A 164 -15.44 25.84 4.82
CA GLU A 164 -16.03 25.49 6.14
C GLU A 164 -16.95 26.57 6.76
N GLU A 165 -17.01 27.78 6.21
CA GLU A 165 -17.85 28.89 6.73
C GLU A 165 -19.06 29.18 5.84
N LYS A 166 -20.07 28.29 5.87
CA LYS A 166 -21.41 28.67 5.39
C LYS A 166 -22.16 29.40 6.49
N ASN A 167 -22.06 30.73 6.50
CA ASN A 167 -22.99 31.56 7.26
C ASN A 167 -24.32 31.64 6.52
N VAL A 168 -25.16 30.61 6.70
CA VAL A 168 -26.49 30.49 6.07
C VAL A 168 -27.38 31.70 6.38
N ASP A 169 -27.09 32.42 7.47
CA ASP A 169 -27.80 33.62 7.90
C ASP A 169 -27.44 34.89 7.10
N ALA A 170 -26.44 34.84 6.20
CA ALA A 170 -25.95 35.98 5.42
C ALA A 170 -26.44 36.02 3.96
N LEU A 171 -27.36 35.14 3.56
CA LEU A 171 -27.85 35.05 2.18
C LEU A 171 -28.73 36.24 1.79
N GLU A 172 -28.45 36.83 0.63
CA GLU A 172 -29.31 37.86 0.05
C GLU A 172 -30.58 37.26 -0.58
N ILE A 173 -31.63 38.09 -0.71
CA ILE A 173 -32.91 37.66 -1.29
C ILE A 173 -32.69 37.29 -2.76
N GLY A 174 -32.82 35.99 -3.07
CA GLY A 174 -32.64 35.44 -4.41
C GLY A 174 -31.38 34.60 -4.59
N GLU A 175 -30.48 34.58 -3.60
CA GLU A 175 -29.33 33.68 -3.60
C GLU A 175 -29.73 32.24 -3.27
N THR A 176 -29.10 31.27 -3.93
CA THR A 176 -29.30 29.84 -3.70
C THR A 176 -27.95 29.22 -3.37
N ILE A 177 -27.90 28.41 -2.32
CA ILE A 177 -26.70 27.66 -1.93
C ILE A 177 -27.01 26.18 -1.83
N PHE A 178 -26.02 25.36 -2.18
CA PHE A 178 -26.06 23.92 -1.94
C PHE A 178 -25.77 23.64 -0.46
N THR A 179 -26.68 22.94 0.21
CA THR A 179 -26.56 22.60 1.63
C THR A 179 -26.00 21.20 1.86
N ASP A 180 -26.11 20.31 0.86
CA ASP A 180 -25.55 18.97 0.87
C ASP A 180 -25.10 18.57 -0.55
N ILE A 181 -23.91 17.99 -0.64
CA ILE A 181 -23.39 17.32 -1.83
C ILE A 181 -22.83 16.00 -1.33
N SER A 182 -23.49 14.91 -1.70
CA SER A 182 -23.18 13.57 -1.22
C SER A 182 -23.21 12.56 -2.35
N LEU A 183 -22.34 11.56 -2.26
CA LEU A 183 -22.41 10.37 -3.09
C LEU A 183 -23.44 9.41 -2.48
N THR A 184 -24.21 8.72 -3.32
CA THR A 184 -25.22 7.75 -2.84
C THR A 184 -24.58 6.66 -1.99
N GLU A 185 -23.38 6.24 -2.38
CA GLU A 185 -22.54 5.34 -1.61
C GLU A 185 -21.29 6.09 -1.13
N GLU A 186 -20.93 5.89 0.12
CA GLU A 186 -19.79 6.58 0.73
C GLU A 186 -18.46 5.92 0.31
N LEU A 187 -17.51 6.74 -0.12
CA LEU A 187 -16.13 6.32 -0.40
C LEU A 187 -15.25 6.67 0.79
N VAL A 188 -14.65 5.66 1.40
CA VAL A 188 -13.78 5.83 2.58
C VAL A 188 -12.32 5.66 2.19
N GLU A 189 -11.50 6.66 2.46
CA GLU A 189 -10.04 6.60 2.25
C GLU A 189 -9.37 5.70 3.31
N LYS A 190 -8.59 4.70 2.88
CA LYS A 190 -7.83 3.83 3.79
C LYS A 190 -6.41 3.58 3.28
N GLU A 191 -5.42 3.74 4.15
CA GLU A 191 -4.04 3.34 3.85
C GLU A 191 -3.93 1.81 3.87
N VAL A 192 -3.42 1.22 2.80
CA VAL A 192 -3.28 -0.23 2.61
C VAL A 192 -1.99 -0.55 1.85
N LEU A 193 -1.61 -1.83 1.84
CA LEU A 193 -0.56 -2.37 0.99
C LEU A 193 -1.20 -3.01 -0.24
N ALA A 194 -0.67 -2.71 -1.43
CA ALA A 194 -1.16 -3.25 -2.69
C ALA A 194 -0.01 -3.52 -3.66
N SER A 195 -0.27 -4.29 -4.72
CA SER A 195 0.68 -4.43 -5.82
C SER A 195 0.91 -3.05 -6.47
N PRO A 196 2.16 -2.64 -6.74
CA PRO A 196 2.43 -1.39 -7.44
C PRO A 196 1.72 -1.29 -8.80
N GLN A 197 1.47 -2.43 -9.44
CA GLN A 197 0.77 -2.51 -10.73
C GLN A 197 -0.73 -2.19 -10.63
N ASP A 198 -1.33 -2.28 -9.44
CA ASP A 198 -2.74 -1.99 -9.22
C ASP A 198 -3.02 -0.50 -8.95
N ILE A 199 -1.96 0.31 -8.85
CA ILE A 199 -2.07 1.75 -8.63
C ILE A 199 -2.55 2.42 -9.91
N LEU A 200 -3.68 3.11 -9.80
CA LEU A 200 -4.26 3.88 -10.88
C LEU A 200 -3.82 5.34 -10.79
N THR A 201 -3.76 6.00 -11.94
CA THR A 201 -3.75 7.47 -11.98
C THR A 201 -5.11 8.04 -11.59
N VAL A 202 -5.14 9.33 -11.24
CA VAL A 202 -6.41 10.04 -10.95
C VAL A 202 -7.40 9.90 -12.12
N GLU A 203 -6.93 10.06 -13.36
CA GLU A 203 -7.79 9.96 -14.55
C GLU A 203 -8.36 8.54 -14.73
N GLU A 204 -7.54 7.50 -14.61
CA GLU A 204 -7.98 6.11 -14.71
C GLU A 204 -8.98 5.75 -13.60
N ALA A 205 -8.73 6.23 -12.38
CA ALA A 205 -9.62 6.02 -11.25
C ALA A 205 -10.99 6.68 -11.47
N VAL A 206 -11.01 7.95 -11.90
CA VAL A 206 -12.26 8.66 -12.22
C VAL A 206 -13.01 7.92 -13.33
N ASN A 207 -12.32 7.51 -14.40
CA ASN A 207 -12.91 6.76 -15.50
C ASN A 207 -13.51 5.42 -15.04
N LYS A 208 -12.79 4.67 -14.19
CA LYS A 208 -13.28 3.41 -13.59
C LYS A 208 -14.53 3.63 -12.76
N LEU A 209 -14.57 4.69 -11.95
CA LEU A 209 -15.74 5.02 -11.12
C LEU A 209 -16.93 5.46 -11.96
N THR A 210 -16.70 6.20 -13.07
CA THR A 210 -17.77 6.64 -13.97
C THR A 210 -18.34 5.48 -14.80
N LYS A 211 -17.51 4.57 -15.30
CA LYS A 211 -17.93 3.47 -16.20
C LYS A 211 -18.24 2.16 -15.48
N GLY A 212 -17.79 1.99 -14.24
CA GLY A 212 -17.81 0.72 -13.51
C GLY A 212 -16.77 -0.31 -13.99
N VAL A 213 -16.10 -0.07 -15.12
CA VAL A 213 -15.06 -0.92 -15.71
C VAL A 213 -13.95 -0.06 -16.34
N LEU A 214 -12.72 -0.57 -16.38
CA LEU A 214 -11.59 0.12 -17.03
C LEU A 214 -11.59 -0.06 -18.55
N GLU A 215 -11.97 -1.23 -19.05
CA GLU A 215 -11.90 -1.58 -20.47
C GLU A 215 -13.28 -1.64 -21.13
N GLU A 216 -13.41 -1.00 -22.28
CA GLU A 216 -14.62 -1.08 -23.11
C GLU A 216 -14.57 -2.30 -24.04
N GLN A 217 -15.58 -3.16 -23.94
CA GLN A 217 -15.76 -4.25 -24.91
C GLN A 217 -16.47 -3.70 -26.15
N THR A 218 -15.73 -3.52 -27.24
CA THR A 218 -16.31 -3.09 -28.51
C THR A 218 -16.83 -4.30 -29.29
N TYR A 219 -18.12 -4.31 -29.64
CA TYR A 219 -18.71 -5.33 -30.50
C TYR A 219 -18.94 -4.79 -31.92
N THR A 220 -18.37 -5.46 -32.93
CA THR A 220 -18.61 -5.14 -34.34
C THR A 220 -19.81 -5.94 -34.84
N VAL A 221 -20.86 -5.21 -35.24
CA VAL A 221 -22.13 -5.78 -35.73
C VAL A 221 -21.90 -6.61 -36.99
N LYS A 222 -22.46 -7.82 -37.00
CA LYS A 222 -22.41 -8.76 -38.13
C LYS A 222 -23.75 -8.76 -38.88
N GLU A 223 -23.70 -9.21 -40.14
CA GLU A 223 -24.91 -9.37 -40.93
C GLU A 223 -25.87 -10.36 -40.25
N GLY A 224 -27.10 -9.91 -39.98
CA GLY A 224 -28.12 -10.69 -39.27
C GLY A 224 -28.25 -10.37 -37.78
N ASP A 225 -27.37 -9.56 -37.20
CA ASP A 225 -27.52 -9.11 -35.82
C ASP A 225 -28.75 -8.20 -35.66
N VAL A 226 -29.53 -8.44 -34.61
CA VAL A 226 -30.60 -7.53 -34.16
C VAL A 226 -30.30 -7.02 -32.75
N LEU A 227 -30.71 -5.77 -32.46
CA LEU A 227 -30.39 -5.09 -31.20
C LEU A 227 -30.78 -5.91 -29.96
N GLY A 228 -31.93 -6.58 -29.99
CA GLY A 228 -32.37 -7.49 -28.93
C GLY A 228 -31.39 -8.63 -28.69
N THR A 229 -30.97 -9.33 -29.76
CA THR A 229 -30.01 -10.44 -29.64
C THR A 229 -28.62 -9.99 -29.20
N ILE A 230 -28.16 -8.80 -29.62
CA ILE A 230 -26.88 -8.26 -29.13
C ILE A 230 -26.99 -7.98 -27.63
N ALA A 231 -28.05 -7.30 -27.21
CA ALA A 231 -28.26 -6.96 -25.81
C ALA A 231 -28.39 -8.22 -24.94
N ASP A 232 -29.21 -9.19 -25.35
CA ASP A 232 -29.36 -10.47 -24.65
C ASP A 232 -28.03 -11.23 -24.52
N ASN A 233 -27.21 -11.26 -25.59
CA ASN A 233 -25.90 -11.94 -25.58
C ASN A 233 -24.88 -11.27 -24.66
N HIS A 234 -25.06 -9.99 -24.36
CA HIS A 234 -24.16 -9.20 -23.51
C HIS A 234 -24.81 -8.84 -22.15
N ASN A 235 -25.92 -9.49 -21.79
CA ASN A 235 -26.68 -9.22 -20.55
C ASN A 235 -27.09 -7.74 -20.40
N LEU A 236 -27.38 -7.07 -21.51
CA LEU A 236 -27.86 -5.70 -21.56
C LEU A 236 -29.37 -5.66 -21.81
N SER A 237 -30.02 -4.58 -21.36
CA SER A 237 -31.45 -4.33 -21.60
C SER A 237 -31.64 -3.37 -22.76
N THR A 238 -32.53 -3.68 -23.71
CA THR A 238 -32.99 -2.72 -24.72
C THR A 238 -34.15 -1.85 -24.23
N SER A 239 -34.71 -2.15 -23.07
CA SER A 239 -35.78 -1.37 -22.44
C SER A 239 -35.18 -0.22 -21.64
N ASN A 240 -35.12 0.96 -22.26
CA ASN A 240 -34.98 2.26 -21.59
C ASN A 240 -36.07 3.19 -22.11
N TYR A 241 -37.24 3.18 -21.46
CA TYR A 241 -38.28 4.21 -21.51
C TYR A 241 -39.08 4.18 -20.21
#